data_AF-A0A1B6GZT7-F1
#
_entry.id   AF-A0A1B6GZT7-F1
#
_cell.length_a   1.000
_cell.length_b   1.000
_cell.length_c   1.000
_cell.angle_alpha   90.00
_cell.angle_beta   90.00
_cell.angle_gamma   90.00
#
_symmetry.space_group_name_H-M   'P 1'
#
loop_
_entity.id
_entity.type
_entity.pdbx_description
1 polymer ?
#
loop_
_entity_poly.entity_id
_entity_poly.type
_entity_poly.pdbx_seq_one_letter_code
_entity_poly.pdbx_strand_id
1 'polypeptide(L)'
;RAPRFTEHRRESFATFVPTPFHKKCLLHVPKLRVGKTPKPAPPFGSNIPRKTVIGAQEDETPGFYYDVERRKHEMPFDHSFGGRTRLKPHVFVKCVPENLDVCSRCDAKPYGDYWYSRSDFLCRPCYDLEWNKPTKYSRKQLEAFKKIRDCSFAHSHEGTTAAYPLLKNREIWKLSRK
;
A
#
# COMPACT_ATOMS: atom_id res chain seq x y z
N ARG A 1 -36.63 24.80 -32.36
CA ARG A 1 -37.06 23.39 -32.23
C ARG A 1 -35.83 22.52 -32.41
N ALA A 2 -35.57 21.66 -31.41
CA ALA A 2 -34.50 20.64 -31.23
C ALA A 2 -33.03 21.10 -31.01
N PRO A 3 -32.20 20.34 -30.24
CA PRO A 3 -32.52 19.24 -29.33
C PRO A 3 -32.06 19.44 -27.86
N ARG A 4 -32.77 18.77 -26.95
CA ARG A 4 -32.36 18.50 -25.57
C ARG A 4 -31.36 17.34 -25.58
N PHE A 5 -30.24 17.49 -24.89
CA PHE A 5 -29.28 16.42 -24.65
C PHE A 5 -29.39 16.00 -23.17
N THR A 6 -30.25 15.03 -22.90
CA THR A 6 -30.29 14.32 -21.61
C THR A 6 -29.36 13.10 -21.68
N GLU A 7 -28.66 12.90 -20.57
CA GLU A 7 -28.14 11.64 -20.03
C GLU A 7 -27.15 10.82 -20.89
N HIS A 8 -25.88 10.93 -20.51
CA HIS A 8 -25.09 9.81 -19.98
C HIS A 8 -23.69 10.35 -19.65
N ARG A 9 -23.49 10.86 -18.43
CA ARG A 9 -22.15 11.15 -17.89
C ARG A 9 -21.49 9.82 -17.53
N ARG A 10 -21.07 9.08 -18.57
CA ARG A 10 -20.21 7.91 -18.45
C ARG A 10 -18.90 8.35 -17.82
N GLU A 11 -18.71 7.91 -16.58
CA GLU A 11 -17.44 7.56 -15.94
C GLU A 11 -16.18 8.05 -16.67
N SER A 12 -15.76 9.28 -16.40
CA SER A 12 -14.43 9.77 -16.75
C SER A 12 -13.53 9.84 -15.51
N PHE A 13 -13.47 8.74 -14.74
CA PHE A 13 -12.38 8.50 -13.78
C PHE A 13 -11.30 7.61 -14.40
N ALA A 14 -10.91 7.94 -15.63
CA ALA A 14 -9.79 7.31 -16.31
C ALA A 14 -8.62 8.30 -16.39
N THR A 15 -8.02 8.58 -15.23
CA THR A 15 -6.59 8.90 -15.11
C THR A 15 -6.23 8.84 -13.61
N PHE A 16 -6.31 7.64 -13.03
CA PHE A 16 -5.26 7.29 -12.09
C PHE A 16 -3.97 7.38 -12.91
N VAL A 17 -3.29 8.54 -12.85
CA VAL A 17 -1.99 8.68 -13.49
C VAL A 17 -1.04 7.84 -12.64
N PRO A 18 -0.58 6.66 -13.10
CA PRO A 18 0.57 6.05 -12.47
C PRO A 18 1.68 7.09 -12.59
N THR A 19 2.12 7.59 -11.44
CA THR A 19 3.23 8.52 -11.28
C THR A 19 4.27 8.35 -12.39
N PRO A 20 4.71 9.41 -13.09
CA PRO A 20 5.62 9.32 -14.22
C PRO A 20 7.04 9.04 -13.72
N PHE A 21 7.28 7.88 -13.12
CA PHE A 21 8.61 7.44 -12.73
C PHE A 21 9.22 6.64 -13.87
N HIS A 22 9.86 7.42 -14.75
CA HIS A 22 11.09 7.15 -15.51
C HIS A 22 11.52 5.68 -15.69
N LYS A 23 11.89 5.34 -16.94
CA LYS A 23 12.42 4.04 -17.45
C LYS A 23 13.68 3.48 -16.72
N LYS A 24 14.10 4.08 -15.60
CA LYS A 24 15.27 3.73 -14.79
C LYS A 24 14.92 3.58 -13.30
N CYS A 25 13.76 3.04 -12.95
CA CYS A 25 13.48 2.65 -11.57
C CYS A 25 14.42 1.52 -11.12
N LEU A 26 15.42 1.88 -10.32
CA LEU A 26 16.39 1.04 -9.62
C LEU A 26 15.75 0.30 -8.43
N LEU A 27 14.61 -0.36 -8.65
CA LEU A 27 14.18 -1.45 -7.76
C LEU A 27 14.89 -2.73 -8.21
N HIS A 28 16.22 -2.71 -8.14
CA HIS A 28 16.99 -3.95 -8.16
C HIS A 28 17.08 -4.40 -6.70
N VAL A 29 16.18 -5.30 -6.29
CA VAL A 29 16.53 -6.19 -5.19
C VAL A 29 17.47 -7.21 -5.84
N PRO A 30 18.78 -7.20 -5.54
CA PRO A 30 19.64 -8.24 -6.07
C PRO A 30 19.04 -9.58 -5.65
N LYS A 31 18.83 -10.47 -6.63
CA LYS A 31 18.52 -11.88 -6.34
C LYS A 31 19.70 -12.38 -5.52
N LEU A 32 19.55 -12.47 -4.20
CA LEU A 32 20.48 -13.22 -3.37
C LEU A 32 20.46 -14.63 -3.94
N ARG A 33 21.54 -15.01 -4.63
CA ARG A 33 21.78 -16.42 -4.95
C ARG A 33 21.92 -17.07 -3.58
N VAL A 34 20.87 -17.75 -3.13
CA VAL A 34 20.97 -18.64 -1.98
C VAL A 34 21.85 -19.79 -2.45
N GLY A 35 23.17 -19.62 -2.33
CA GLY A 35 24.10 -20.73 -2.40
C GLY A 35 23.69 -21.76 -1.34
N LYS A 36 23.99 -23.04 -1.58
CA LYS A 36 23.83 -24.08 -0.55
C LYS A 36 24.51 -23.59 0.72
N THR A 37 23.75 -23.39 1.79
CA THR A 37 24.29 -22.98 3.08
C THR A 37 25.31 -24.01 3.52
N PRO A 38 26.54 -23.63 3.91
CA PRO A 38 27.50 -24.57 4.46
C PRO A 38 26.88 -25.24 5.69
N LYS A 39 27.07 -26.55 5.82
CA LYS A 39 26.58 -27.29 6.99
C LYS A 39 27.21 -26.66 8.24
N PRO A 40 26.43 -26.37 9.29
CA PRO A 40 26.97 -25.77 10.50
C PRO A 40 27.98 -26.73 11.13
N ALA A 41 29.17 -26.20 11.42
CA ALA A 41 30.21 -26.92 12.15
C ALA A 41 29.66 -27.39 13.51
N PRO A 42 30.11 -28.54 14.01
CA PRO A 42 29.73 -29.00 15.34
C PRO A 42 30.15 -27.98 16.41
N PRO A 43 29.35 -27.77 17.46
CA PRO A 43 29.75 -26.91 18.56
C PRO A 43 31.06 -27.42 19.17
N PHE A 44 31.97 -26.49 19.46
CA PHE A 44 33.29 -26.74 20.04
C PHE A 44 34.18 -27.72 19.26
N GLY A 45 33.95 -27.90 17.95
CA GLY A 45 34.79 -28.78 17.12
C GLY A 45 34.68 -30.26 17.47
N SER A 46 33.59 -30.68 18.11
CA SER A 46 33.39 -32.07 18.52
C SER A 46 33.22 -33.00 17.31
N ASN A 47 33.87 -34.16 17.34
CA ASN A 47 33.77 -35.21 16.31
C ASN A 47 32.60 -36.18 16.53
N ILE A 48 31.66 -35.83 17.42
CA ILE A 48 30.54 -36.71 17.76
C ILE A 48 29.52 -36.66 16.60
N PRO A 49 29.16 -37.81 15.99
CA PRO A 49 28.15 -37.83 14.95
C PRO A 49 26.82 -37.36 15.53
N ARG A 50 26.19 -36.39 14.87
CA ARG A 50 24.88 -35.87 15.27
C ARG A 50 23.87 -37.02 15.14
N LYS A 51 23.28 -37.47 16.26
CA LYS A 51 22.17 -38.42 16.24
C LYS A 51 20.99 -37.77 15.53
N THR A 52 20.77 -38.09 14.26
CA THR A 52 19.53 -37.78 13.55
C THR A 52 18.54 -38.90 13.82
N VAL A 53 18.12 -39.07 15.08
CA VAL A 53 17.00 -39.94 15.37
C VAL A 53 15.74 -39.14 15.09
N ILE A 54 15.13 -39.43 13.95
CA ILE A 54 13.75 -39.10 13.65
C ILE A 54 12.91 -40.02 14.54
N GLY A 55 12.68 -39.59 15.77
CA GLY A 55 11.76 -40.19 16.70
C GLY A 55 11.17 -39.02 17.46
N ALA A 56 9.88 -38.77 17.28
CA ALA A 56 9.16 -37.71 17.97
C ALA A 56 9.25 -37.98 19.47
N GLN A 57 10.21 -37.34 20.13
CA GLN A 57 10.12 -37.10 21.55
C GLN A 57 9.08 -35.97 21.67
N GLU A 58 7.88 -36.33 22.11
CA GLU A 58 6.90 -35.34 22.59
C GLU A 58 7.45 -34.79 23.90
N ASP A 59 8.43 -33.88 23.79
CA ASP A 59 8.81 -33.03 24.89
C ASP A 59 7.62 -32.11 25.15
N GLU A 60 6.81 -32.45 26.15
CA GLU A 60 5.86 -31.54 26.80
C GLU A 60 6.67 -30.38 27.41
N THR A 61 7.15 -29.48 26.56
CA THR A 61 7.91 -28.31 26.97
C THR A 61 6.88 -27.30 27.45
N PRO A 62 6.83 -26.95 28.76
CA PRO A 62 5.91 -25.93 29.24
C PRO A 62 6.47 -24.57 28.84
N GLY A 63 6.16 -24.14 27.62
CA GLY A 63 6.73 -22.92 27.06
C GLY A 63 6.08 -22.53 25.74
N PHE A 64 5.11 -21.61 25.81
CA PHE A 64 4.66 -20.72 24.74
C PHE A 64 4.58 -21.31 23.32
N TYR A 65 3.43 -21.87 22.98
CA TYR A 65 3.00 -21.96 21.59
C TYR A 65 2.83 -20.54 21.05
N TYR A 66 3.79 -20.06 20.26
CA TYR A 66 3.52 -18.95 19.37
C TYR A 66 2.62 -19.47 18.26
N ASP A 67 1.44 -18.87 18.07
CA ASP A 67 0.59 -19.10 16.90
C ASP A 67 1.41 -18.84 15.63
N VAL A 68 1.92 -19.91 15.02
CA VAL A 68 2.61 -19.87 13.72
C VAL A 68 1.62 -19.52 12.60
N GLU A 69 0.32 -19.54 12.89
CA GLU A 69 -0.76 -19.11 12.01
C GLU A 69 -0.84 -17.59 11.81
N ARG A 70 0.04 -16.80 12.42
CA ARG A 70 0.19 -15.39 12.06
C ARG A 70 0.57 -15.30 10.59
N ARG A 71 -0.44 -15.12 9.73
CA ARG A 71 -0.30 -14.89 8.29
C ARG A 71 0.82 -13.88 8.10
N LYS A 72 1.93 -14.34 7.49
CA LYS A 72 3.02 -13.44 7.13
C LYS A 72 2.40 -12.35 6.25
N HIS A 73 2.55 -11.11 6.68
CA HIS A 73 2.04 -9.97 5.93
C HIS A 73 2.91 -9.82 4.69
N GLU A 74 2.56 -10.53 3.62
CA GLU A 74 3.30 -10.49 2.37
C GLU A 74 3.15 -9.12 1.73
N MET A 75 4.27 -8.53 1.32
CA MET A 75 4.25 -7.24 0.64
C MET A 75 3.58 -7.43 -0.74
N PRO A 76 2.49 -6.71 -1.04
CA PRO A 76 1.80 -6.88 -2.31
C PRO A 76 2.66 -6.33 -3.46
N PHE A 77 2.80 -7.11 -4.52
CA PHE A 77 3.52 -6.70 -5.73
C PHE A 77 2.61 -6.74 -6.95
N ASP A 78 2.75 -5.73 -7.82
CA ASP A 78 2.13 -5.72 -9.14
C ASP A 78 3.10 -6.35 -10.15
N HIS A 79 2.62 -7.36 -10.86
CA HIS A 79 3.37 -8.07 -11.90
C HIS A 79 2.86 -7.66 -13.28
N SER A 80 3.79 -7.51 -14.23
CA SER A 80 3.51 -7.20 -15.63
C SER A 80 4.19 -8.24 -16.51
N PHE A 81 3.52 -8.73 -17.55
CA PHE A 81 4.08 -9.73 -18.46
C PHE A 81 5.34 -9.19 -19.15
N GLY A 82 6.49 -9.81 -18.89
CA GLY A 82 7.81 -9.36 -19.40
C GLY A 82 8.35 -8.05 -18.79
N GLY A 83 7.63 -7.44 -17.86
CA GLY A 83 8.00 -6.17 -17.23
C GLY A 83 8.58 -6.34 -15.82
N ARG A 84 8.94 -5.22 -15.19
CA ARG A 84 9.49 -5.21 -13.82
C ARG A 84 8.36 -5.33 -12.80
N THR A 85 8.53 -6.22 -11.82
CA THR A 85 7.68 -6.28 -10.62
C THR A 85 7.76 -4.97 -9.84
N ARG A 86 6.62 -4.41 -9.42
CA ARG A 86 6.53 -3.16 -8.66
C ARG A 86 5.90 -3.43 -7.30
N LEU A 87 6.43 -2.80 -6.25
CA LEU A 87 5.78 -2.83 -4.94
C LEU A 87 4.49 -2.02 -5.01
N LYS A 88 3.37 -2.61 -4.59
CA LYS A 88 2.10 -1.91 -4.53
C LYS A 88 2.11 -0.97 -3.31
N PRO A 89 1.98 0.35 -3.52
CA PRO A 89 2.02 1.29 -2.41
C PRO A 89 0.78 1.13 -1.53
N HIS A 90 0.97 1.32 -0.22
CA HIS A 90 -0.14 1.32 0.74
C HIS A 90 -1.05 2.55 0.60
N VAL A 91 -0.49 3.67 0.12
CA VAL A 91 -1.21 4.93 -0.11
C VAL A 91 -1.13 5.30 -1.58
N PHE A 92 -2.27 5.56 -2.20
CA PHE A 92 -2.34 6.01 -3.58
C PHE A 92 -2.30 7.55 -3.65
N VAL A 93 -1.56 8.11 -4.61
CA VAL A 93 -1.50 9.56 -4.82
C VAL A 93 -2.46 9.96 -5.92
N LYS A 94 -3.40 10.85 -5.60
CA LYS A 94 -4.34 11.47 -6.55
C LYS A 94 -3.75 12.79 -7.02
N CYS A 95 -3.60 12.92 -8.34
CA CYS A 95 -3.06 14.11 -8.99
C CYS A 95 -4.19 14.85 -9.71
N VAL A 96 -4.62 15.98 -9.13
CA VAL A 96 -5.68 16.84 -9.68
C VAL A 96 -5.29 18.31 -9.40
N PRO A 97 -5.56 19.24 -10.34
CA PRO A 97 -5.23 20.67 -10.16
C PRO A 97 -5.73 21.26 -8.85
N GLU A 98 -6.98 20.98 -8.51
CA GLU A 98 -7.59 21.35 -7.25
C GLU A 98 -8.30 20.14 -6.63
N ASN A 99 -7.89 19.78 -5.42
CA ASN A 99 -8.56 18.73 -4.67
C ASN A 99 -9.76 19.30 -3.92
N LEU A 100 -10.95 18.97 -4.42
CA LEU A 100 -12.27 19.31 -3.88
C LEU A 100 -12.87 18.17 -3.04
N ASP A 101 -12.03 17.25 -2.57
CA ASP A 101 -12.49 16.11 -1.78
C ASP A 101 -12.92 16.60 -0.40
N VAL A 102 -14.11 16.19 0.03
CA VAL A 102 -14.72 16.57 1.30
C VAL A 102 -15.16 15.31 2.02
N CYS A 103 -14.93 15.24 3.33
CA CYS A 103 -15.31 14.09 4.12
C CYS A 103 -16.83 13.94 4.23
N SER A 104 -17.39 12.79 3.82
CA SER A 104 -18.83 12.49 3.85
C SER A 104 -19.46 12.37 5.25
N ARG A 105 -18.71 12.67 6.33
CA ARG A 105 -19.18 12.61 7.73
C ARG A 105 -19.02 13.93 8.49
N CYS A 106 -17.91 14.63 8.32
CA CYS A 106 -17.65 15.90 9.02
C CYS A 106 -17.65 17.11 8.12
N ASP A 107 -17.85 16.92 6.80
CA ASP A 107 -17.87 17.96 5.77
C ASP A 107 -16.62 18.86 5.72
N ALA A 108 -15.55 18.45 6.39
CA ALA A 108 -14.27 19.11 6.37
C ALA A 108 -13.39 18.53 5.26
N LYS A 109 -12.52 19.38 4.70
CA LYS A 109 -11.47 18.96 3.79
C LYS A 109 -10.48 18.05 4.54
N PRO A 110 -10.22 16.82 4.06
CA PRO A 110 -9.27 15.93 4.70
C PRO A 110 -7.86 16.49 4.59
N TYR A 111 -7.07 16.33 5.66
CA TYR A 111 -5.66 16.70 5.70
C TYR A 111 -4.78 15.44 5.69
N GLY A 112 -3.78 15.41 4.80
CA GLY A 112 -2.86 14.27 4.68
C GLY A 112 -3.49 13.05 4.01
N ASP A 113 -3.32 11.86 4.59
CA ASP A 113 -3.98 10.67 4.06
C ASP A 113 -5.43 10.58 4.49
N TYR A 114 -6.27 10.14 3.57
CA TYR A 114 -7.69 9.89 3.80
C TYR A 114 -8.13 8.64 3.05
N TRP A 115 -9.38 8.26 3.24
CA TRP A 115 -9.94 7.04 2.68
C TRP A 115 -10.92 7.37 1.57
N TYR A 116 -10.89 6.58 0.50
CA TYR A 116 -11.76 6.72 -0.65
C TYR A 116 -12.42 5.40 -1.02
N SER A 117 -13.72 5.44 -1.31
CA SER A 117 -14.47 4.32 -1.87
C SER A 117 -15.52 4.82 -2.84
N ARG A 118 -15.35 4.48 -4.14
CA ARG A 118 -16.23 4.86 -5.27
C ARG A 118 -16.44 6.36 -5.44
N SER A 119 -17.20 7.00 -4.55
CA SER A 119 -17.51 8.42 -4.55
C SER A 119 -17.40 9.06 -3.16
N ASP A 120 -17.27 8.25 -2.12
CA ASP A 120 -17.21 8.72 -0.74
C ASP A 120 -15.77 8.91 -0.28
N PHE A 121 -15.56 9.96 0.51
CA PHE A 121 -14.30 10.25 1.14
C PHE A 121 -14.48 10.29 2.66
N LEU A 122 -13.53 9.71 3.39
CA LEU A 122 -13.51 9.75 4.84
C LEU A 122 -12.18 10.25 5.34
N CYS A 123 -12.25 11.26 6.21
CA CYS A 123 -11.11 11.73 6.97
C CYS A 123 -10.58 10.60 7.88
N ARG A 124 -9.28 10.58 8.21
CA ARG A 124 -8.70 9.58 9.14
C ARG A 124 -9.52 9.40 10.43
N PRO A 125 -9.79 10.46 11.23
CA PRO A 125 -10.53 10.26 12.47
C PRO A 125 -11.97 9.78 12.23
N CYS A 126 -12.59 10.21 11.13
CA CYS A 126 -13.93 9.77 10.75
C CYS A 126 -13.95 8.28 10.40
N TYR A 127 -12.95 7.80 9.67
CA TYR A 127 -12.79 6.40 9.33
C TYR A 127 -12.56 5.55 10.57
N ASP A 128 -11.68 5.98 11.48
CA ASP A 128 -11.40 5.26 12.72
C ASP A 128 -12.65 5.17 13.61
N LEU A 129 -13.48 6.22 13.62
CA LEU A 129 -14.77 6.20 14.31
C LEU A 129 -15.74 5.19 13.69
N GLU A 130 -15.90 5.17 12.36
CA GLU A 130 -16.73 4.15 11.68
C GLU A 130 -16.19 2.73 11.86
N TRP A 131 -14.87 2.57 11.91
CA TRP A 131 -14.24 1.26 12.10
C TRP A 131 -14.57 0.67 13.47
N ASN A 132 -14.48 1.50 14.51
CA ASN A 132 -14.74 1.08 15.89
C ASN A 132 -16.23 0.99 16.20
N LYS A 133 -17.02 1.95 15.69
CA LYS A 133 -18.46 2.04 15.89
C LYS A 133 -19.13 2.30 14.54
N PRO A 134 -19.44 1.24 13.77
CA PRO A 134 -20.02 1.39 12.44
C PRO A 134 -21.41 2.00 12.56
N THR A 135 -21.59 3.17 11.92
CA THR A 135 -22.88 3.87 11.89
C THR A 135 -23.41 3.95 10.48
N LYS A 136 -22.61 4.46 9.55
CA LYS A 136 -23.00 4.66 8.15
C LYS A 136 -22.48 3.56 7.23
N TYR A 137 -21.33 2.98 7.54
CA TYR A 137 -20.66 1.99 6.70
C TYR A 137 -20.55 0.64 7.40
N SER A 138 -20.86 -0.44 6.67
CA SER A 138 -20.59 -1.80 7.12
C SER A 138 -19.08 -2.10 7.12
N ARG A 139 -18.62 -3.05 7.94
CA ARG A 139 -17.20 -3.45 7.95
C ARG A 139 -16.67 -3.86 6.57
N LYS A 140 -17.45 -4.62 5.80
CA LYS A 140 -17.09 -5.01 4.43
C LYS A 140 -16.91 -3.82 3.50
N GLN A 141 -17.72 -2.77 3.69
CA GLN A 141 -17.55 -1.52 2.92
C GLN A 141 -16.29 -0.80 3.35
N LEU A 142 -16.03 -0.67 4.67
CA LEU A 142 -14.82 -0.03 5.21
C LEU A 142 -13.54 -0.72 4.71
N GLU A 143 -13.51 -2.05 4.71
CA GLU A 143 -12.39 -2.84 4.16
C GLU A 143 -12.14 -2.58 2.66
N ALA A 144 -13.16 -2.18 1.91
CA ALA A 144 -13.03 -1.83 0.50
C ALA A 144 -12.50 -0.41 0.26
N PHE A 145 -12.44 0.45 1.29
CA PHE A 145 -11.85 1.78 1.15
C PHE A 145 -10.35 1.67 0.87
N LYS A 146 -9.89 2.53 -0.03
CA LYS A 146 -8.47 2.66 -0.36
C LYS A 146 -7.93 3.93 0.27
N LYS A 147 -6.76 3.83 0.87
CA LYS A 147 -6.06 4.98 1.43
C LYS A 147 -5.44 5.80 0.29
N ILE A 148 -5.78 7.09 0.23
CA ILE A 148 -5.34 8.03 -0.78
C ILE A 148 -4.72 9.28 -0.13
N ARG A 149 -3.87 9.98 -0.90
CA ARG A 149 -3.26 11.27 -0.56
C ARG A 149 -3.32 12.17 -1.79
N ASP A 150 -3.43 13.47 -1.59
CA ASP A 150 -3.36 14.45 -2.66
C ASP A 150 -1.92 14.68 -3.15
N CYS A 151 -1.74 15.20 -4.36
CA CYS A 151 -0.42 15.46 -4.94
C CYS A 151 0.28 16.73 -4.44
N SER A 152 -0.39 17.54 -3.60
CA SER A 152 0.09 18.87 -3.15
C SER A 152 1.45 18.84 -2.47
N PHE A 153 1.79 17.73 -1.81
CA PHE A 153 3.09 17.57 -1.15
C PHE A 153 4.26 17.42 -2.14
N ALA A 154 3.99 17.03 -3.39
CA ALA A 154 5.02 16.70 -4.37
C ALA A 154 5.17 17.78 -5.45
N HIS A 155 4.05 18.37 -5.89
CA HIS A 155 4.04 19.43 -6.90
C HIS A 155 2.85 20.37 -6.73
N SER A 156 3.00 21.60 -7.23
CA SER A 156 1.94 22.61 -7.29
C SER A 156 1.35 22.69 -8.69
N HIS A 157 0.04 22.87 -8.77
CA HIS A 157 -0.68 23.04 -10.02
C HIS A 157 -1.06 24.50 -10.33
N GLU A 158 -1.08 25.37 -9.31
CA GLU A 158 -1.51 26.78 -9.44
C GLU A 158 -2.86 26.94 -10.17
N GLY A 159 -3.79 26.00 -9.98
CA GLY A 159 -5.10 25.99 -10.64
C GLY A 159 -5.10 25.51 -12.11
N THR A 160 -3.95 25.08 -12.64
CA THR A 160 -3.79 24.60 -14.01
C THR A 160 -3.48 23.10 -14.08
N THR A 161 -3.61 22.51 -15.28
CA THR A 161 -3.22 21.11 -15.52
C THR A 161 -1.71 20.89 -15.44
N ALA A 162 -0.90 21.95 -15.61
CA ALA A 162 0.55 21.87 -15.49
C ALA A 162 0.96 21.67 -14.02
N ALA A 163 2.07 20.98 -13.78
CA ALA A 163 2.55 20.65 -12.44
C ALA A 163 4.01 21.08 -12.28
N TYR A 164 4.29 21.92 -11.28
CA TYR A 164 5.64 22.34 -10.90
C TYR A 164 6.14 21.51 -9.71
N PRO A 165 7.21 20.72 -9.87
CA PRO A 165 7.73 19.88 -8.79
C PRO A 165 8.27 20.74 -7.65
N LEU A 166 7.73 20.55 -6.44
CA LEU A 166 8.21 21.21 -5.22
C LEU A 166 9.44 20.47 -4.64
N LEU A 167 9.55 19.18 -4.93
CA LEU A 167 10.57 18.30 -4.38
C LEU A 167 11.31 17.54 -5.48
N LYS A 168 12.56 17.17 -5.18
CA LYS A 168 13.30 16.25 -6.05
C LYS A 168 12.77 14.83 -5.87
N ASN A 169 12.87 14.01 -6.91
CA ASN A 169 12.40 12.61 -6.90
C ASN A 169 12.89 11.79 -5.70
N ARG A 170 14.13 12.03 -5.22
CA ARG A 170 14.68 11.33 -4.05
C ARG A 170 13.98 11.67 -2.74
N GLU A 171 13.49 12.90 -2.61
CA GLU A 171 12.82 13.40 -1.40
C GLU A 171 11.37 12.92 -1.34
N ILE A 172 10.69 12.88 -2.49
CA ILE A 172 9.34 12.30 -2.63
C ILE A 172 9.30 10.85 -2.11
N TRP A 173 10.33 10.06 -2.44
CA TRP A 173 10.47 8.67 -1.96
C TRP A 173 10.65 8.52 -0.44
N LYS A 174 11.15 9.56 0.25
CA LYS A 174 11.26 9.56 1.71
C LYS A 174 9.92 9.90 2.34
N LEU A 175 9.18 10.84 1.76
CA LEU A 175 7.88 11.29 2.27
C LEU A 175 6.74 10.30 1.99
N SER A 176 6.81 9.55 0.90
CA SER A 176 5.82 8.50 0.61
C SER A 176 5.87 7.31 1.59
N ARG A 177 6.95 7.19 2.38
CA ARG A 177 7.12 6.15 3.41
C ARG A 177 6.62 6.57 4.79
N LYS A 178 6.29 7.86 4.99
CA LYS A 178 5.74 8.42 6.23
C LYS A 178 4.22 8.52 6.12
#